data_AF-X1BWQ1-F1
#
_entry.id   AF-X1BWQ1-F1
#
_cell.length_a   1.000
_cell.length_b   1.000
_cell.length_c   1.000
_cell.angle_alpha   90.00
_cell.angle_beta   90.00
_cell.angle_gamma   90.00
#
_symmetry.space_group_name_H-M   'P 1'
#
loop_
_entity.id
_entity.type
_entity.pdbx_description
1 polymer ?
#
loop_
_entity_poly.entity_id
_entity_poly.type
_entity_poly.pdbx_seq_one_letter_code
_entity_poly.pdbx_strand_id
1 'polypeptide(L)'
;MVTVRRERVLMEATEHEFENQAVLNPTVVQQGDTLHMFYRAVKEGNYSSIGYCKLEGPLNIIERRNSPILFPEHDYEIHGTEDPRIVFLDDTYFMFYTAYDGRNALIAYATSKDL
;
A
#
# COMPACT_ATOMS: atom_id res chain seq x y z
N MET A 1 24.72 16.97 5.55
CA MET A 1 24.74 15.93 4.49
C MET A 1 24.02 14.72 5.05
N VAL A 2 23.00 14.19 4.36
CA VAL A 2 22.30 12.98 4.82
C VAL A 2 23.09 11.77 4.36
N THR A 3 23.38 10.84 5.27
CA THR A 3 24.01 9.56 4.92
C THR A 3 22.94 8.63 4.38
N VAL A 4 23.10 8.17 3.13
CA VAL A 4 22.20 7.19 2.52
C VAL A 4 22.89 5.82 2.52
N ARG A 5 22.22 4.81 3.09
CA ARG A 5 22.66 3.41 3.07
C ARG A 5 21.77 2.61 2.09
N ARG A 6 22.39 1.77 1.26
CA ARG A 6 21.68 0.87 0.35
C ARG A 6 21.36 -0.45 1.04
N GLU A 7 20.09 -0.71 1.31
CA GLU A 7 19.61 -1.97 1.93
C GLU A 7 19.08 -3.01 0.94
N ARG A 8 19.07 -2.68 -0.37
CA ARG A 8 18.52 -3.51 -1.47
C ARG A 8 16.99 -3.62 -1.42
N VAL A 9 16.45 -4.60 -2.14
CA VAL A 9 15.02 -4.85 -2.29
C VAL A 9 14.50 -5.51 -1.02
N LEU A 10 13.42 -4.95 -0.45
CA LEU A 10 12.77 -5.45 0.75
C LEU A 10 11.65 -6.45 0.42
N MET A 11 10.94 -6.24 -0.68
CA MET A 11 9.83 -7.06 -1.13
C MET A 11 9.86 -7.25 -2.64
N GLU A 12 9.49 -8.45 -3.06
CA GLU A 12 9.24 -8.82 -4.46
C GLU A 12 7.79 -9.31 -4.61
N ALA A 13 7.32 -9.41 -5.85
CA ALA A 13 6.04 -10.02 -6.19
C ALA A 13 5.99 -11.47 -5.68
N THR A 14 4.77 -12.00 -5.50
CA THR A 14 4.55 -13.39 -5.05
C THR A 14 3.61 -14.12 -6.01
N GLU A 15 3.25 -15.36 -5.70
CA GLU A 15 2.23 -16.10 -6.47
C GLU A 15 0.79 -15.66 -6.12
N HIS A 16 0.59 -14.77 -5.15
CA HIS A 16 -0.74 -14.28 -4.80
C HIS A 16 -1.28 -13.37 -5.91
N GLU A 17 -2.49 -13.69 -6.38
CA GLU A 17 -3.09 -13.07 -7.56
C GLU A 17 -3.08 -11.53 -7.52
N PHE A 18 -3.30 -10.91 -6.36
CA PHE A 18 -3.38 -9.45 -6.24
C PHE A 18 -2.02 -8.72 -6.39
N GLU A 19 -0.90 -9.44 -6.28
CA GLU A 19 0.46 -8.89 -6.26
C GLU A 19 1.46 -9.68 -7.12
N ASN A 20 0.95 -10.47 -8.07
CA ASN A 20 1.77 -11.39 -8.86
C ASN A 20 2.57 -10.74 -10.00
N GLN A 21 2.31 -9.47 -10.31
CA GLN A 21 3.08 -8.73 -11.30
C GLN A 21 4.13 -7.81 -10.65
N ALA A 22 3.77 -7.06 -9.60
CA ALA A 22 4.69 -6.16 -8.91
C ALA A 22 4.20 -5.72 -7.52
N VAL A 23 5.15 -5.29 -6.68
CA VAL A 23 4.89 -4.55 -5.43
C VAL A 23 5.73 -3.28 -5.38
N LEU A 24 5.11 -2.13 -5.14
CA LEU A 24 5.76 -0.83 -5.29
C LEU A 24 5.03 0.31 -4.56
N ASN A 25 5.60 1.52 -4.67
CA ASN A 25 5.02 2.79 -4.24
C ASN A 25 4.39 2.81 -2.82
N PRO A 26 5.05 2.28 -1.78
CA PRO A 26 4.43 2.18 -0.46
C PRO A 26 4.29 3.53 0.25
N THR A 27 3.37 3.58 1.20
CA THR A 27 3.42 4.49 2.36
C THR A 27 3.71 3.69 3.62
N VAL A 28 4.32 4.34 4.60
CA VAL A 28 4.64 3.73 5.89
C VAL A 28 4.14 4.63 7.00
N VAL A 29 3.51 4.04 8.01
CA VAL A 29 3.09 4.69 9.25
C VAL A 29 3.81 4.01 10.40
N GLN A 30 4.38 4.78 11.32
CA GLN A 30 5.02 4.24 12.52
C GLN A 30 4.08 4.34 13.73
N GLN A 31 3.90 3.22 14.44
CA GLN A 31 3.24 3.15 15.74
C GLN A 31 4.20 2.49 16.75
N GLY A 32 4.83 3.30 17.60
CA GLY A 32 5.91 2.84 18.47
C GLY A 32 7.08 2.28 17.66
N ASP A 33 7.49 1.04 17.96
CA ASP A 33 8.57 0.33 17.24
C ASP A 33 8.06 -0.46 16.01
N THR A 34 6.75 -0.45 15.76
CA THR A 34 6.14 -1.12 14.62
C THR A 34 6.00 -0.16 13.44
N LEU A 35 6.38 -0.61 12.26
CA LEU A 35 6.05 0.05 11.01
C LEU A 35 4.90 -0.71 10.31
N HIS A 36 3.89 0.05 9.91
CA HIS A 36 2.76 -0.41 9.09
C HIS A 36 2.99 0.10 7.68
N MET A 37 3.27 -0.80 6.75
CA MET A 37 3.50 -0.47 5.34
C MET A 37 2.30 -0.88 4.51
N PHE A 38 1.80 0.07 3.73
CA PHE A 38 0.73 -0.11 2.76
C PHE A 38 1.33 0.11 1.38
N TYR A 39 1.29 -0.90 0.53
CA TYR A 39 1.97 -0.89 -0.77
C TYR A 39 1.00 -1.08 -1.92
N ARG A 40 1.32 -0.53 -3.08
CA ARG A 40 0.61 -0.86 -4.31
C ARG A 40 1.01 -2.29 -4.69
N ALA A 41 0.02 -3.17 -4.69
CA ALA A 41 0.09 -4.52 -5.21
C ALA A 41 -0.49 -4.53 -6.62
N VAL A 42 0.25 -5.07 -7.59
CA VAL A 42 -0.15 -5.13 -8.99
C VAL A 42 -0.36 -6.59 -9.38
N LYS A 43 -1.59 -6.89 -9.77
CA LYS A 43 -1.99 -8.11 -10.45
C LYS A 43 -1.67 -8.01 -11.94
N GLU A 44 -1.35 -9.15 -12.55
CA GLU A 44 -1.25 -9.31 -14.00
C GLU A 44 -2.39 -8.60 -14.76
N GLY A 45 -2.01 -7.87 -15.81
CA GLY A 45 -2.93 -6.98 -16.52
C GLY A 45 -3.01 -5.57 -15.94
N ASN A 46 -2.08 -5.22 -15.03
CA ASN A 46 -1.93 -3.91 -14.41
C ASN A 46 -3.11 -3.48 -13.51
N TYR A 47 -3.78 -4.45 -12.90
CA TYR A 47 -4.83 -4.17 -11.91
C TYR A 47 -4.20 -3.93 -10.54
N SER A 48 -4.53 -2.82 -9.91
CA SER A 48 -3.88 -2.42 -8.66
C SER A 48 -4.80 -2.52 -7.44
N SER A 49 -4.23 -2.97 -6.33
CA SER A 49 -4.86 -2.98 -5.01
C SER A 49 -3.84 -2.52 -3.96
N ILE A 50 -4.28 -2.29 -2.73
CA ILE A 50 -3.38 -1.96 -1.61
C ILE A 50 -3.12 -3.21 -0.78
N GLY A 51 -1.87 -3.66 -0.76
CA GLY A 51 -1.39 -4.69 0.16
C GLY A 51 -0.93 -4.10 1.49
N TYR A 52 -0.78 -4.96 2.49
CA TYR A 52 -0.31 -4.58 3.82
C TYR A 52 0.80 -5.50 4.32
N CYS A 53 1.83 -4.91 4.93
CA CYS A 53 2.80 -5.64 5.74
C CYS A 53 3.17 -4.86 7.01
N LYS A 54 3.48 -5.63 8.06
CA LYS A 54 3.93 -5.15 9.36
C LYS A 54 5.42 -5.44 9.50
N LEU A 55 6.18 -4.46 9.99
CA LEU A 55 7.61 -4.60 10.21
C LEU A 55 7.99 -4.27 11.65
N GLU A 56 8.96 -5.02 12.16
CA GLU A 56 9.69 -4.68 13.38
C GLU A 56 10.96 -3.94 12.99
N GLY A 57 11.01 -2.63 13.24
CA GLY A 57 12.03 -1.78 12.64
C GLY A 57 11.94 -1.68 11.10
N PRO A 58 12.97 -1.19 10.40
CA PRO A 58 12.86 -0.79 9.00
C PRO A 58 12.96 -1.94 7.98
N LEU A 59 13.48 -3.10 8.37
CA LEU A 59 13.88 -4.16 7.43
C LEU A 59 13.34 -5.56 7.76
N ASN A 60 12.76 -5.78 8.94
CA ASN A 60 12.26 -7.09 9.34
C ASN A 60 10.74 -7.15 9.15
N ILE A 61 10.28 -7.78 8.07
CA ILE A 61 8.85 -8.03 7.84
C ILE A 61 8.40 -9.17 8.76
N ILE A 62 7.51 -8.86 9.69
CA ILE A 62 6.95 -9.83 10.64
C ILE A 62 5.56 -10.33 10.22
N GLU A 63 4.88 -9.60 9.33
CA GLU A 63 3.59 -9.99 8.75
C GLU A 63 3.47 -9.43 7.34
N ARG A 64 3.00 -10.22 6.37
CA ARG A 64 2.55 -9.77 5.05
C ARG A 64 1.23 -10.46 4.78
N ARG A 65 0.16 -9.70 4.54
CA ARG A 65 -1.14 -10.29 4.24
C ARG A 65 -1.13 -10.95 2.88
N ASN A 66 -1.84 -12.07 2.76
CA ASN A 66 -2.03 -12.82 1.52
C ASN A 66 -3.24 -12.32 0.70
N SER A 67 -3.83 -11.19 1.10
CA SER A 67 -4.97 -10.53 0.47
C SER A 67 -4.82 -9.01 0.63
N PRO A 68 -5.37 -8.22 -0.31
CA PRO A 68 -5.32 -6.77 -0.21
C PRO A 68 -6.14 -6.27 0.96
N ILE A 69 -5.73 -5.14 1.55
CA ILE A 69 -6.49 -4.43 2.59
C ILE A 69 -7.48 -3.43 2.00
N LEU A 70 -7.20 -2.91 0.80
CA LEU A 70 -8.11 -2.05 0.04
C LEU A 70 -8.03 -2.47 -1.43
N PHE A 71 -9.19 -2.64 -2.06
CA PHE A 71 -9.33 -3.15 -3.43
C PHE A 71 -10.51 -2.45 -4.12
N PRO A 72 -10.60 -2.48 -5.46
CA PRO A 72 -11.71 -1.87 -6.18
C PRO A 72 -13.09 -2.41 -5.78
N GLU A 73 -14.01 -1.53 -5.38
CA GLU A 73 -15.42 -1.83 -5.09
C GLU A 73 -16.39 -1.05 -6.01
N HIS A 74 -15.88 -0.07 -6.75
CA HIS A 74 -16.68 0.81 -7.61
C HIS A 74 -16.14 0.96 -9.04
N ASP A 75 -17.01 1.35 -9.97
CA ASP A 75 -16.66 1.50 -11.39
C ASP A 75 -15.52 2.50 -11.66
N TYR A 76 -15.45 3.58 -10.87
CA TYR A 76 -14.43 4.62 -11.01
C TYR A 76 -13.04 4.20 -10.50
N GLU A 77 -12.92 3.03 -9.89
CA GLU A 77 -11.67 2.45 -9.41
C GLU A 77 -11.45 1.03 -9.96
N ILE A 78 -12.25 0.60 -10.95
CA ILE A 78 -12.28 -0.79 -11.44
C ILE A 78 -10.94 -1.32 -11.95
N HIS A 79 -10.02 -0.42 -12.34
CA HIS A 79 -8.67 -0.79 -12.78
C HIS A 79 -7.64 -0.70 -11.65
N GLY A 80 -7.93 0.05 -10.59
CA GLY A 80 -7.18 -0.11 -9.36
C GLY A 80 -7.32 1.00 -8.35
N THR A 81 -6.87 0.65 -7.14
CA THR A 81 -6.62 1.57 -6.03
C THR A 81 -5.10 1.65 -5.85
N GLU A 82 -4.52 2.81 -6.08
CA GLU A 82 -3.07 2.95 -6.27
C GLU A 82 -2.41 3.94 -5.32
N ASP A 83 -1.09 3.76 -5.12
CA ASP A 83 -0.17 4.72 -4.52
C ASP A 83 -0.67 5.35 -3.20
N PRO A 84 -0.96 4.54 -2.18
CA PRO A 84 -1.64 4.97 -0.96
C PRO A 84 -0.76 5.94 -0.18
N ARG A 85 -1.31 7.00 0.41
CA ARG A 85 -0.60 7.91 1.33
C ARG A 85 -1.45 8.16 2.56
N ILE A 86 -0.86 7.97 3.74
CA ILE A 86 -1.58 8.09 5.00
C ILE A 86 -1.14 9.33 5.76
N VAL A 87 -2.10 10.09 6.28
CA VAL A 87 -1.88 11.10 7.31
C VAL A 87 -2.75 10.78 8.53
N PHE A 88 -2.23 11.04 9.73
CA PHE A 88 -3.00 10.96 10.96
C PHE A 88 -3.39 12.37 11.41
N LEU A 89 -4.70 12.61 11.55
CA LEU A 89 -5.27 13.91 11.92
C LEU A 89 -6.54 13.66 12.75
N ASP A 90 -6.69 14.37 13.87
CA ASP A 90 -7.88 14.32 14.73
C ASP A 90 -8.33 12.88 15.07
N ASP A 91 -7.42 12.11 15.66
CA ASP A 91 -7.61 10.70 16.04
C ASP A 91 -8.09 9.80 14.87
N THR A 92 -7.71 10.13 13.64
CA THR A 92 -8.17 9.44 12.42
C THR A 92 -7.04 9.29 11.43
N TYR A 93 -6.85 8.08 10.91
CA TYR A 93 -6.00 7.83 9.76
C TYR A 93 -6.79 8.10 8.49
N PHE A 94 -6.26 8.96 7.62
CA PHE A 94 -6.78 9.19 6.28
C PHE A 94 -5.80 8.59 5.27
N MET A 95 -6.22 7.54 4.58
CA MET A 95 -5.50 6.98 3.45
C MET A 95 -6.03 7.62 2.17
N PHE A 96 -5.28 8.51 1.57
CA PHE A 96 -5.52 9.00 0.21
C PHE A 96 -4.94 8.02 -0.80
N TYR A 97 -5.65 7.76 -1.88
CA TYR A 97 -5.20 6.86 -2.94
C TYR A 97 -5.74 7.31 -4.30
N THR A 98 -5.13 6.82 -5.37
CA THR A 98 -5.63 7.02 -6.73
C THR A 98 -6.68 5.94 -7.03
N ALA A 99 -7.92 6.35 -7.26
CA ALA A 99 -8.94 5.54 -7.89
C ALA A 99 -8.78 5.64 -9.41
N TYR A 100 -8.48 4.50 -10.06
CA TYR A 100 -8.19 4.44 -11.49
C TYR A 100 -9.19 3.53 -12.21
N ASP A 101 -9.86 4.07 -13.23
CA ASP A 101 -10.85 3.32 -14.04
C ASP A 101 -10.27 2.77 -15.36
N GLY A 102 -8.96 2.94 -15.59
CA GLY A 102 -8.30 2.62 -16.86
C GLY A 102 -8.21 3.82 -17.83
N ARG A 103 -8.78 4.97 -17.48
CA ARG A 103 -8.79 6.22 -18.26
C ARG A 103 -8.53 7.45 -17.39
N ASN A 104 -9.26 7.58 -16.28
CA ASN A 104 -9.23 8.68 -15.34
C ASN A 104 -8.55 8.25 -14.04
N ALA A 105 -7.70 9.12 -13.52
CA ALA A 105 -7.10 8.99 -12.20
C ALA A 105 -7.70 10.05 -11.28
N LEU A 106 -8.44 9.61 -10.27
CA LEU A 106 -9.11 10.47 -9.29
C LEU A 106 -8.52 10.23 -7.90
N ILE A 107 -8.49 11.27 -7.07
CA ILE A 107 -8.11 11.10 -5.67
C ILE A 107 -9.34 10.69 -4.87
N ALA A 108 -9.23 9.56 -4.18
CA ALA A 108 -10.19 9.09 -3.19
C ALA A 108 -9.51 8.99 -1.82
N TYR A 109 -10.30 8.74 -0.77
CA TYR A 109 -9.76 8.46 0.54
C TYR A 109 -10.60 7.46 1.32
N ALA A 110 -9.93 6.68 2.17
CA ALA A 110 -10.53 5.84 3.20
C ALA A 110 -10.08 6.31 4.58
N THR A 111 -10.88 6.02 5.62
CA THR A 111 -10.57 6.41 7.00
C THR A 111 -10.56 5.21 7.93
N SER A 112 -9.64 5.20 8.89
CA SER A 112 -9.54 4.17 9.93
C SER A 112 -9.18 4.79 11.29
N LYS A 113 -9.53 4.12 12.38
CA LYS A 113 -9.13 4.50 13.75
C LYS A 113 -7.91 3.72 14.24
N ASP A 114 -7.60 2.61 13.59
CA ASP A 114 -6.66 1.58 14.07
C ASP A 114 -5.76 1.00 12.97
N LEU A 115 -5.66 1.70 11.83
CA LEU A 115 -4.96 1.30 10.59
C LEU A 115 -5.62 0.12 9.89
#